data_AF-A0AAW4EHH8-F1
#
_entry.id   AF-A0AAW4EHH8-F1
#
_cell.length_a   1.000
_cell.length_b   1.000
_cell.length_c   1.000
_cell.angle_alpha   90.00
_cell.angle_beta   90.00
_cell.angle_gamma   90.00
#
_symmetry.space_group_name_H-M   'P 1'
#
loop_
_entity.id
_entity.type
_entity.pdbx_description
1 polymer ?
#
loop_
_entity_poly.entity_id
_entity_poly.type
_entity_poly.pdbx_seq_one_letter_code
_entity_poly.pdbx_strand_id
1 'polypeptide(L)'
;MNKVYTAAIIISSALLTAGCASNTPPLCYNEAVIMKNKVSIPVFGIRKPLKTTEYLSGGYFAWQWMPQESFTDTSTCDKRGLTE
;
A
#
# COMPACT_ATOMS: atom_id res chain seq x y z
N MET A 1 28.39 -5.30 38.85
CA MET A 1 28.29 -5.60 37.40
C MET A 1 26.83 -5.91 37.04
N ASN A 2 25.88 -4.99 37.33
CA ASN A 2 24.44 -5.33 37.36
C ASN A 2 23.64 -4.37 36.46
N LYS A 3 24.00 -3.08 36.44
CA LYS A 3 23.36 -2.04 35.60
C LYS A 3 23.57 -2.24 34.09
N VAL A 4 24.72 -2.80 33.69
CA VAL A 4 25.05 -3.01 32.26
C VAL A 4 24.15 -4.10 31.64
N TYR A 5 23.86 -5.17 32.39
CA TYR A 5 22.95 -6.23 31.94
C TYR A 5 21.51 -5.75 31.85
N THR A 6 21.06 -4.91 32.79
CA THR A 6 19.71 -4.32 32.74
C THR A 6 19.53 -3.44 31.51
N ALA A 7 20.53 -2.63 31.17
CA ALA A 7 20.49 -1.80 29.95
C ALA A 7 20.47 -2.64 28.67
N ALA A 8 21.27 -3.71 28.61
CA ALA A 8 21.32 -4.61 27.46
C ALA A 8 19.99 -5.35 27.22
N ILE A 9 19.28 -5.75 28.29
CA ILE A 9 17.98 -6.42 28.19
C ILE A 9 16.91 -5.48 27.63
N ILE A 10 16.87 -4.22 28.09
CA ILE A 10 15.87 -3.23 27.63
C ILE A 10 16.03 -2.91 26.14
N ILE A 11 17.26 -2.75 25.66
CA ILE A 11 17.55 -2.48 24.24
C ILE A 11 17.16 -3.68 23.37
N SER A 12 17.38 -4.90 23.85
CA SER A 12 17.05 -6.13 23.13
C SER A 12 15.53 -6.32 22.97
N SER A 13 14.74 -5.95 23.97
CA SER A 13 13.27 -6.04 23.90
C SER A 13 12.63 -5.03 22.94
N ALA A 14 13.25 -3.86 22.71
CA ALA A 14 12.72 -2.85 21.80
C ALA A 14 12.88 -3.22 20.32
N LEU A 15 13.82 -4.11 19.98
CA LEU A 15 14.04 -4.56 18.60
C LEU A 15 13.00 -5.60 18.14
N LEU A 16 12.31 -6.26 19.07
CA LEU A 16 11.32 -7.30 18.78
C LEU A 16 9.94 -6.74 18.38
N THR A 17 9.67 -5.47 18.65
CA THR A 17 8.38 -4.84 18.33
C THR A 17 8.35 -4.14 16.97
N ALA A 18 9.49 -4.04 16.28
CA ALA A 18 9.62 -3.33 14.99
C ALA A 18 9.03 -4.09 13.78
N GLY A 19 8.34 -5.22 13.99
CA GLY A 19 7.95 -6.16 12.94
C GLY A 19 6.46 -6.26 12.62
N CYS A 20 5.62 -5.31 13.00
CA CYS A 20 4.21 -5.32 12.56
C CYS A 20 4.13 -4.89 11.09
N ALA A 21 4.35 -5.83 10.17
CA ALA A 21 3.99 -5.65 8.76
C ALA A 21 2.47 -5.44 8.69
N SER A 22 2.05 -4.26 8.26
CA SER A 22 0.64 -3.92 8.10
C SER A 22 0.04 -4.78 6.98
N ASN A 23 -0.65 -5.87 7.35
CA ASN A 23 -1.36 -6.76 6.42
C ASN A 23 -2.72 -6.19 6.02
N THR A 24 -2.81 -4.87 5.80
CA THR A 24 -4.06 -4.24 5.38
C THR A 24 -4.50 -4.88 4.06
N PRO A 25 -5.69 -5.51 3.98
CA PRO A 25 -6.16 -6.07 2.72
C PRO A 25 -6.39 -4.93 1.70
N PRO A 26 -6.17 -5.19 0.40
CA PRO A 26 -6.47 -4.20 -0.62
C PRO A 26 -7.97 -3.89 -0.66
N LEU A 27 -8.30 -2.61 -0.89
CA LEU A 27 -9.67 -2.16 -1.08
C LEU A 27 -10.26 -2.80 -2.33
N CYS A 28 -9.52 -2.78 -3.44
CA CYS A 28 -9.94 -3.21 -4.77
C CYS A 28 -8.72 -3.55 -5.62
N TYR A 29 -8.97 -4.03 -6.85
CA TYR A 29 -7.93 -4.31 -7.83
C TYR A 29 -8.26 -3.61 -9.15
N ASN A 30 -7.26 -2.93 -9.71
CA ASN A 30 -7.30 -2.40 -11.08
C ASN A 30 -6.49 -3.31 -12.02
N GLU A 31 -6.70 -3.21 -13.33
CA GLU A 31 -5.83 -3.87 -14.31
C GLU A 31 -4.84 -2.86 -14.90
N ALA A 32 -3.60 -3.29 -15.10
CA ALA A 32 -2.60 -2.57 -15.89
C ALA A 32 -1.89 -3.54 -16.85
N VAL A 33 -1.24 -3.00 -17.88
CA VAL A 33 -0.36 -3.79 -18.76
C VAL A 33 1.09 -3.51 -18.40
N ILE A 34 1.78 -4.53 -17.88
CA ILE A 34 3.19 -4.46 -17.51
C ILE A 34 3.94 -5.53 -18.30
N MET A 35 4.99 -5.12 -19.02
CA MET A 35 5.78 -6.02 -19.87
C MET A 35 4.91 -6.88 -20.83
N LYS A 36 3.89 -6.26 -21.44
CA LYS A 36 2.90 -6.89 -22.34
C LYS A 36 1.92 -7.87 -21.67
N ASN A 37 1.96 -8.02 -20.35
CA ASN A 37 1.03 -8.87 -19.61
C ASN A 37 -0.01 -8.01 -18.88
N LYS A 38 -1.27 -8.44 -18.92
CA LYS A 38 -2.30 -7.90 -18.02
C LYS A 38 -2.00 -8.36 -16.60
N VAL A 39 -1.90 -7.42 -15.68
CA VAL A 39 -1.64 -7.67 -14.26
C VAL A 39 -2.69 -6.99 -13.41
N SER A 40 -3.10 -7.69 -12.35
CA SER A 40 -4.00 -7.16 -11.35
C SER A 40 -3.19 -6.39 -10.31
N ILE A 41 -3.51 -5.11 -10.12
CA ILE A 41 -2.80 -4.20 -9.23
C ILE A 41 -3.66 -3.95 -7.99
N PRO A 42 -3.17 -4.29 -6.78
CA PRO A 42 -3.89 -4.05 -5.55
C PRO A 42 -3.90 -2.56 -5.19
N VAL A 43 -5.07 -2.04 -4.86
CA VAL A 43 -5.29 -0.64 -4.46
C VAL A 43 -5.65 -0.56 -2.98
N PHE A 44 -5.01 0.34 -2.24
CA PHE A 44 -5.13 0.50 -0.78
C PHE A 44 -5.70 1.86 -0.37
N GLY A 45 -5.90 2.76 -1.32
CA GLY A 45 -6.45 4.09 -1.08
C GLY A 45 -6.88 4.73 -2.39
N ILE A 46 -7.90 5.58 -2.32
CA ILE A 46 -8.43 6.33 -3.46
C ILE A 46 -8.49 7.79 -3.03
N ARG A 47 -8.01 8.71 -3.85
CA ARG A 47 -8.09 10.15 -3.59
C ARG A 47 -8.29 10.95 -4.86
N LYS A 48 -8.73 12.20 -4.73
CA LYS A 48 -8.94 13.12 -5.84
C LYS A 48 -8.38 14.52 -5.51
N PRO A 49 -7.05 14.69 -5.48
CA PRO A 49 -6.42 15.93 -5.03
C PRO A 49 -6.68 17.11 -5.98
N LEU A 50 -7.04 16.85 -7.24
CA LEU A 50 -7.40 17.87 -8.25
C LEU A 50 -8.56 17.38 -9.12
N LYS A 51 -8.29 17.08 -10.40
CA LYS A 51 -9.28 16.63 -11.39
C LYS A 51 -9.20 15.14 -11.71
N THR A 52 -8.09 14.49 -11.34
CA THR A 52 -7.83 13.08 -11.63
C THR A 52 -7.94 12.25 -10.36
N THR A 53 -8.56 11.08 -10.47
CA THR A 53 -8.59 10.09 -9.40
C THR A 53 -7.23 9.39 -9.33
N GLU A 54 -6.66 9.28 -8.14
CA GLU A 54 -5.41 8.58 -7.89
C GLU A 54 -5.64 7.39 -6.95
N TYR A 55 -4.92 6.30 -7.19
CA TYR A 55 -5.03 5.05 -6.46
C TYR A 55 -3.68 4.71 -5.81
N LEU A 56 -3.67 4.56 -4.49
CA LEU A 56 -2.50 4.08 -3.75
C LEU A 56 -2.30 2.61 -4.10
N SER A 57 -1.27 2.31 -4.87
CA SER A 57 -1.14 1.03 -5.57
C SER A 57 0.10 0.28 -5.12
N GLY A 58 -0.09 -0.95 -4.64
CA GLY A 58 0.99 -1.83 -4.23
C GLY A 58 1.61 -2.61 -5.39
N GLY A 59 2.46 -3.60 -5.06
CA GLY A 59 3.06 -4.50 -6.03
C GLY A 59 3.97 -3.76 -7.02
N TYR A 60 3.67 -3.86 -8.32
CA TYR A 60 4.46 -3.26 -9.40
C TYR A 60 4.60 -1.73 -9.32
N PHE A 61 3.69 -1.05 -8.60
CA PHE A 61 3.73 0.40 -8.41
C PHE A 61 4.30 0.83 -7.05
N ALA A 62 4.98 -0.08 -6.35
CA ALA A 62 5.80 0.23 -5.19
C ALA A 62 5.14 1.11 -4.10
N TRP A 63 3.84 0.93 -3.88
CA TRP A 63 3.05 1.69 -2.89
C TRP A 63 2.95 3.19 -3.20
N GLN A 64 2.90 3.53 -4.48
CA GLN A 64 2.78 4.91 -4.95
C GLN A 64 1.34 5.27 -5.32
N TRP A 65 1.03 6.56 -5.26
CA TRP A 65 -0.21 7.11 -5.81
C TRP A 65 -0.10 7.19 -7.32
N MET A 66 -0.89 6.37 -8.02
CA MET A 66 -0.90 6.30 -9.47
C MET A 66 -2.19 6.93 -10.00
N PRO A 67 -2.11 7.84 -10.99
CA PRO A 67 -3.30 8.42 -11.58
C PRO A 67 -4.06 7.38 -12.42
N GLN A 68 -5.37 7.59 -12.60
CA GLN A 68 -6.28 6.67 -13.30
C GLN A 68 -5.76 6.22 -14.68
N GLU A 69 -5.13 7.10 -15.44
CA GLU A 69 -4.52 6.79 -16.74
C GLU A 69 -3.38 5.77 -16.71
N SER A 70 -2.88 5.41 -15.53
CA SER A 70 -1.84 4.36 -15.37
C SER A 70 -2.40 2.94 -15.50
N PHE A 71 -3.72 2.80 -15.55
CA PHE A 71 -4.44 1.53 -15.57
C PHE A 71 -5.17 1.35 -16.89
N THR A 72 -5.32 0.09 -17.30
CA THR A 72 -6.15 -0.29 -18.45
C THR A 72 -7.61 -0.52 -18.07
N ASP A 73 -7.89 -0.82 -16.80
CA ASP A 73 -9.25 -0.94 -16.27
C ASP A 73 -9.27 -0.51 -14.80
N THR A 74 -10.12 0.46 -14.46
CA THR A 74 -10.36 0.96 -13.10
C THR A 74 -11.76 0.68 -12.57
N SER A 75 -12.60 -0.01 -13.33
CA SER A 75 -14.05 -0.16 -13.09
C SER A 75 -14.41 -0.77 -11.72
N THR A 76 -13.53 -1.61 -11.16
CA THR A 76 -13.70 -2.21 -9.83
C THR A 76 -13.48 -1.19 -8.71
N CYS A 77 -12.50 -0.30 -8.85
CA CYS A 77 -12.18 0.70 -7.85
C CYS A 77 -13.04 1.97 -8.00
N ASP A 78 -13.46 2.33 -9.22
CA ASP A 78 -14.26 3.54 -9.48
C ASP A 78 -15.62 3.50 -8.78
N LYS A 79 -16.20 2.31 -8.64
CA LYS A 79 -17.45 2.10 -7.90
C LYS A 79 -17.32 2.39 -6.40
N ARG A 80 -16.10 2.39 -5.85
CA ARG A 80 -15.82 2.62 -4.42
C ARG A 80 -15.43 4.07 -4.11
N GLY A 81 -14.94 4.83 -5.09
CA GLY A 81 -14.56 6.23 -4.94
C GLY A 81 -15.72 7.24 -4.99
N LEU A 82 -16.98 6.76 -5.01
CA LEU A 82 -18.19 7.57 -5.13
C LEU A 82 -19.03 7.64 -3.83
N THR A 83 -18.53 7.09 -2.72
CA THR A 83 -19.28 6.97 -1.46
C THR A 83 -18.79 7.87 -0.32
N GLU A 84 -18.18 9.02 -0.64
CA GLU A 84 -17.99 10.11 0.34
C GLU A 84 -18.68 11.39 -0.13
#